data_AF-A0AAD4G8Z5-F1
#
_entry.id   AF-A0AAD4G8Z5-F1
#
_cell.length_a   1.000
_cell.length_b   1.000
_cell.length_c   1.000
_cell.angle_alpha   90.00
_cell.angle_beta   90.00
_cell.angle_gamma   90.00
#
_symmetry.space_group_name_H-M   'P 1'
#
loop_
_entity.id
_entity.type
_entity.pdbx_description
1 polymer ?
#
loop_
_entity_poly.entity_id
_entity_poly.type
_entity_poly.pdbx_seq_one_letter_code
_entity_poly.pdbx_strand_id
1 'polypeptide(L)'
;MGRQNDDHFQGHWPTCVQCLENMRSEQTLGSYMFENVAFHLLRKRVPRYTPATLTAWYNSESPVHTARACTVTITAMNPAPIKLKFEKVYLPCVLMAKKRYVGFMYETPDETEPTFDAKDIETVRRDGVPAQAKMTETCFKILFRTQNLSEVKNYCYKMWSKILRNRISLQDFIFAKEVRMGTYSDKVPPPLGVAVAARRILQDESDEPQYGERHRAR
;
A
#
# COMPACT_ATOMS: atom_id res chain seq x y z
N MET A 1 -14.49 61.77 5.34
CA MET A 1 -13.59 62.45 4.37
C MET A 1 -12.18 62.00 4.69
N GLY A 2 -11.51 61.34 3.74
CA GLY A 2 -10.12 60.86 3.84
C GLY A 2 -9.96 59.47 4.48
N ARG A 3 -9.13 58.55 3.99
CA ARG A 3 -8.28 58.47 2.79
C ARG A 3 -8.03 56.98 2.47
N GLN A 4 -7.74 56.74 1.19
CA GLN A 4 -7.25 55.52 0.53
C GLN A 4 -6.15 54.76 1.28
N ASN A 5 -6.05 53.46 0.99
CA ASN A 5 -4.88 52.89 0.33
C ASN A 5 -5.29 51.59 -0.39
N ASP A 6 -5.34 51.67 -1.72
CA ASP A 6 -5.08 50.54 -2.59
C ASP A 6 -3.63 50.08 -2.34
N ASP A 7 -3.38 48.77 -2.33
CA ASP A 7 -2.17 48.22 -2.93
C ASP A 7 -2.28 46.71 -3.20
N HIS A 8 -1.69 46.37 -4.33
CA HIS A 8 -1.65 45.10 -5.06
C HIS A 8 -1.50 43.80 -4.25
N PHE A 9 -2.31 42.80 -4.58
CA PHE A 9 -1.87 41.40 -4.60
C PHE A 9 -1.93 40.86 -6.04
N GLN A 10 -0.88 41.19 -6.79
CA GLN A 10 -0.50 40.48 -8.00
C GLN A 10 0.08 39.10 -7.63
N GLY A 11 -0.40 38.06 -8.31
CA GLY A 11 0.35 36.86 -8.71
C GLY A 11 1.02 36.00 -7.64
N HIS A 12 0.42 34.84 -7.35
CA HIS A 12 0.99 33.48 -7.48
C HIS A 12 0.05 32.52 -6.74
N TRP A 13 -0.65 31.64 -7.46
CA TRP A 13 -1.35 30.51 -6.84
C TRP A 13 -0.29 29.54 -6.30
N PRO A 14 -0.14 29.34 -4.98
CA PRO A 14 0.74 28.30 -4.49
C PRO A 14 0.15 26.97 -4.93
N THR A 15 0.95 26.14 -5.60
CA THR A 15 0.61 24.75 -5.93
C THR A 15 -0.04 24.06 -4.71
N CYS A 16 -1.04 23.21 -4.94
CA CYS A 16 -1.83 22.50 -3.90
C CYS A 16 -1.02 21.87 -2.75
N VAL A 17 0.26 21.58 -2.98
CA VAL A 17 1.22 21.09 -1.98
C VAL A 17 1.48 22.12 -0.86
N GLN A 18 1.61 23.40 -1.19
CA GLN A 18 1.86 24.48 -0.20
C GLN A 18 0.61 24.73 0.67
N CYS A 19 -0.59 24.63 0.09
CA CYS A 19 -1.83 24.65 0.89
C CYS A 19 -1.93 23.45 1.82
N LEU A 20 -1.45 22.27 1.41
CA LEU A 20 -1.46 21.07 2.24
C LEU A 20 -0.47 21.17 3.42
N GLU A 21 0.68 21.81 3.22
CA GLU A 21 1.66 22.10 4.28
C GLU A 21 1.16 23.18 5.24
N ASN A 22 0.55 24.26 4.75
CA ASN A 22 -0.06 25.30 5.60
C ASN A 22 -1.28 24.76 6.38
N MET A 23 -2.07 23.86 5.79
CA MET A 23 -3.15 23.16 6.52
C MET A 23 -2.63 22.22 7.62
N ARG A 24 -1.38 21.72 7.51
CA ARG A 24 -0.73 20.93 8.56
C ARG A 24 -0.24 21.77 9.74
N SER A 25 0.08 23.05 9.54
CA SER A 25 0.57 23.92 10.62
C SER A 25 -0.54 24.63 11.41
N GLU A 26 -1.74 24.81 10.84
CA GLU A 26 -2.79 25.64 11.45
C GLU A 26 -3.94 24.87 12.14
N GLN A 27 -4.00 23.53 12.08
CA GLN A 27 -5.11 22.76 12.68
C GLN A 27 -4.59 21.65 13.60
N THR A 28 -4.55 21.94 14.90
CA THR A 28 -4.32 20.95 15.97
C THR A 28 -5.57 20.06 16.15
N LEU A 29 -5.90 19.24 15.15
CA LEU A 29 -7.01 18.29 15.24
C LEU A 29 -6.50 16.97 15.82
N GLY A 30 -6.73 16.76 17.12
CA GLY A 30 -6.33 15.55 17.86
C GLY A 30 -7.00 14.24 17.43
N SER A 31 -7.83 14.24 16.39
CA SER A 31 -8.44 13.03 15.83
C SER A 31 -8.74 13.17 14.33
N TYR A 32 -7.99 12.43 13.51
CA TYR A 32 -8.11 12.33 12.05
C TYR A 32 -9.13 11.27 11.62
N MET A 33 -10.32 11.26 12.20
CA MET A 33 -11.42 10.48 11.63
C MET A 33 -11.97 11.20 10.40
N PHE A 34 -12.15 10.47 9.30
CA PHE A 34 -12.65 11.00 8.01
C PHE A 34 -13.92 11.82 8.20
N GLU A 35 -14.78 11.44 9.14
CA GLU A 35 -16.01 12.14 9.47
C GLU A 35 -15.79 13.55 10.04
N ASN A 36 -14.71 13.77 10.81
CA ASN A 36 -14.38 15.08 11.36
C ASN A 36 -13.82 16.00 10.28
N VAL A 37 -12.95 15.48 9.42
CA VAL A 37 -12.38 16.23 8.30
C VAL A 37 -13.46 16.57 7.27
N ALA A 38 -14.34 15.62 6.93
CA ALA A 38 -15.47 15.83 6.03
C ALA A 38 -16.48 16.84 6.61
N PHE A 39 -16.74 16.81 7.92
CA PHE A 39 -17.63 17.78 8.55
C PHE A 39 -17.06 19.22 8.51
N HIS A 40 -15.77 19.38 8.79
CA HIS A 40 -15.14 20.70 8.78
C HIS A 40 -15.01 21.29 7.37
N LEU A 41 -14.78 20.46 6.35
CA LEU A 41 -14.65 20.90 4.95
C LEU A 41 -16.00 21.11 4.25
N LEU A 42 -16.97 20.22 4.46
CA LEU A 42 -18.22 20.20 3.69
C LEU A 42 -19.43 20.70 4.47
N ARG A 43 -19.29 21.03 5.77
CA ARG A 43 -20.37 21.44 6.68
C ARG A 43 -21.56 20.47 6.73
N LYS A 44 -21.40 19.24 6.22
CA LYS A 44 -22.40 18.17 6.18
C LYS A 44 -21.93 16.98 7.02
N ARG A 45 -22.84 16.38 7.79
CA ARG A 45 -22.56 15.15 8.54
C ARG A 45 -22.57 13.96 7.58
N VAL A 46 -21.54 13.13 7.63
CA VAL A 46 -21.54 11.84 6.94
C VAL A 46 -22.62 10.96 7.58
N PRO A 47 -23.50 10.28 6.78
CA PRO A 47 -24.50 9.38 7.33
C PRO A 47 -23.82 8.27 8.15
N ARG A 48 -24.24 8.09 9.41
CA ARG A 48 -23.79 6.99 10.26
C ARG A 48 -24.71 5.79 10.04
N TYR A 49 -24.19 4.75 9.39
CA TYR A 49 -24.89 3.48 9.26
C TYR A 49 -24.63 2.62 10.49
N THR A 50 -25.67 1.94 11.00
CA THR A 50 -25.48 1.01 12.11
C THR A 50 -24.76 -0.25 11.61
N PRO A 51 -23.98 -0.94 12.45
CA PRO A 51 -23.36 -2.21 12.07
C PRO A 51 -24.37 -3.21 11.50
N ALA A 52 -25.60 -3.24 12.02
CA ALA A 52 -26.69 -4.09 11.53
C ALA A 52 -27.13 -3.74 10.10
N THR A 53 -27.21 -2.45 9.76
CA THR A 53 -27.52 -1.98 8.39
C THR A 53 -26.41 -2.37 7.41
N LEU A 54 -25.15 -2.22 7.81
CA LEU A 54 -24.01 -2.63 7.00
C LEU A 54 -23.99 -4.15 6.79
N THR A 55 -24.28 -4.93 7.82
CA THR A 55 -24.40 -6.39 7.75
C THR A 55 -25.58 -6.84 6.89
N ALA A 56 -26.73 -6.16 6.96
CA ALA A 56 -27.88 -6.46 6.10
C ALA A 56 -27.59 -6.20 4.62
N TRP A 57 -26.87 -5.11 4.31
CA TRP A 57 -26.39 -4.82 2.97
C TRP A 57 -25.34 -5.83 2.49
N TYR A 58 -24.46 -6.29 3.38
CA TYR A 58 -23.50 -7.36 3.11
C TYR A 58 -24.19 -8.70 2.78
N ASN A 59 -25.33 -8.99 3.41
CA ASN A 59 -26.09 -10.22 3.21
C ASN A 59 -27.07 -10.18 2.02
N SER A 60 -27.09 -9.10 1.24
CA SER A 60 -27.90 -9.03 0.02
C SER A 60 -27.40 -10.00 -1.05
N GLU A 61 -28.30 -10.58 -1.85
CA GLU A 61 -28.03 -11.68 -2.81
C GLU A 61 -26.92 -11.39 -3.84
N SER A 62 -26.52 -10.13 -4.05
CA SER A 62 -25.31 -9.78 -4.81
C SER A 62 -24.66 -8.51 -4.24
N PRO A 63 -23.46 -8.62 -3.63
CA PRO A 63 -22.71 -7.46 -3.10
C PRO A 63 -22.44 -6.37 -4.14
N VAL A 64 -22.36 -6.74 -5.42
CA VAL A 64 -22.12 -5.81 -6.53
C VAL A 64 -23.31 -4.87 -6.74
N HIS A 65 -24.55 -5.40 -6.71
CA HIS A 65 -25.75 -4.59 -6.90
C HIS A 65 -25.91 -3.55 -5.80
N THR A 66 -25.67 -3.96 -4.56
CA THR A 66 -25.73 -3.08 -3.39
C THR A 66 -24.65 -2.01 -3.44
N ALA A 67 -23.42 -2.37 -3.78
CA ALA A 67 -22.34 -1.40 -3.91
C ALA A 67 -22.60 -0.38 -5.02
N ARG A 68 -23.14 -0.80 -6.17
CA ARG A 68 -23.54 0.12 -7.26
C ARG A 68 -24.65 1.06 -6.81
N ALA A 69 -25.70 0.57 -6.14
CA ALA A 69 -26.76 1.40 -5.59
C ALA A 69 -26.23 2.45 -4.59
N CYS A 70 -25.32 2.04 -3.70
CA CYS A 70 -24.64 2.96 -2.78
C CYS A 70 -23.85 4.04 -3.54
N THR A 71 -23.11 3.69 -4.61
CA THR A 71 -22.33 4.68 -5.36
C THR A 71 -23.19 5.74 -6.05
N VAL A 72 -24.34 5.35 -6.62
CA VAL A 72 -25.30 6.30 -7.22
C VAL A 72 -25.86 7.22 -6.14
N THR A 73 -26.25 6.66 -5.01
CA THR A 73 -26.83 7.40 -3.88
C THR A 73 -25.84 8.41 -3.30
N ILE A 74 -24.60 7.98 -3.05
CA ILE A 74 -23.54 8.84 -2.51
C ILE A 74 -23.14 9.91 -3.53
N THR A 75 -23.08 9.58 -4.82
CA THR A 75 -22.78 10.55 -5.87
C THR A 75 -23.85 11.66 -5.92
N ALA A 76 -25.13 11.31 -5.81
CA ALA A 76 -26.22 12.29 -5.77
C ALA A 76 -26.19 13.20 -4.53
N MET A 77 -25.61 12.76 -3.42
CA MET A 77 -25.46 13.56 -2.20
C MET A 77 -24.34 14.61 -2.28
N ASN A 78 -23.42 14.46 -3.23
CA ASN A 78 -22.26 15.33 -3.40
C ASN A 78 -22.48 16.35 -4.54
N PRO A 79 -21.95 17.58 -4.42
CA PRO A 79 -22.04 18.57 -5.50
C PRO A 79 -21.24 18.11 -6.73
N ALA A 80 -21.75 18.42 -7.92
CA ALA A 80 -20.99 18.21 -9.15
C ALA A 80 -19.65 18.97 -9.09
N PRO A 81 -18.52 18.41 -9.57
CA PRO A 81 -18.37 17.19 -10.38
C PRO A 81 -17.99 15.92 -9.60
N ILE A 82 -18.20 15.87 -8.28
CA ILE A 82 -17.75 14.75 -7.43
C ILE A 82 -18.59 13.50 -7.72
N LYS A 83 -17.95 12.42 -8.19
CA LYS A 83 -18.59 11.13 -8.48
C LYS A 83 -17.85 10.00 -7.78
N LEU A 84 -18.59 9.14 -7.09
CA LEU A 84 -18.07 7.91 -6.53
C LEU A 84 -18.22 6.78 -7.56
N LYS A 85 -17.11 6.13 -7.92
CA LYS A 85 -17.09 5.00 -8.85
C LYS A 85 -16.85 3.70 -8.08
N PHE A 86 -17.72 2.73 -8.30
CA PHE A 86 -17.46 1.36 -7.87
C PHE A 86 -16.49 0.72 -8.87
N GLU A 87 -15.40 0.15 -8.37
CA GLU A 87 -14.32 -0.38 -9.21
C GLU A 87 -14.13 -1.89 -9.05
N LYS A 88 -14.09 -2.39 -7.81
CA LYS A 88 -13.73 -3.79 -7.54
C LYS A 88 -14.25 -4.30 -6.19
N VAL A 89 -14.37 -5.62 -6.09
CA VAL A 89 -14.69 -6.38 -4.86
C VAL A 89 -13.53 -7.28 -4.50
N TYR A 90 -13.28 -7.44 -3.19
CA TYR A 90 -12.33 -8.45 -2.71
C TYR A 90 -13.05 -9.62 -2.03
N LEU A 91 -12.81 -10.85 -2.49
CA LEU A 91 -13.37 -12.06 -1.88
C LEU A 91 -12.56 -13.35 -2.20
N PRO A 92 -11.92 -14.00 -1.22
CA PRO A 92 -11.68 -13.58 0.16
C PRO A 92 -10.55 -12.52 0.25
N CYS A 93 -10.47 -11.85 1.42
CA CYS A 93 -9.41 -10.89 1.72
C CYS A 93 -8.97 -10.92 3.19
N VAL A 94 -7.76 -10.43 3.44
CA VAL A 94 -7.14 -10.26 4.76
C VAL A 94 -6.60 -8.84 4.87
N LEU A 95 -7.05 -8.15 5.92
CA LEU A 95 -6.57 -6.82 6.29
C LEU A 95 -5.61 -6.96 7.46
N MET A 96 -4.36 -6.54 7.30
CA MET A 96 -3.35 -6.66 8.35
C MET A 96 -3.12 -5.35 9.10
N ALA A 97 -2.90 -4.26 8.37
CA ALA A 97 -2.65 -2.94 8.93
C ALA A 97 -3.03 -1.84 7.93
N LYS A 98 -2.87 -0.58 8.33
CA LYS A 98 -3.07 0.56 7.42
C LYS A 98 -2.20 0.37 6.16
N LYS A 99 -2.85 0.43 4.99
CA LYS A 99 -2.27 0.17 3.66
C LYS A 99 -1.76 -1.24 3.40
N ARG A 100 -1.85 -2.17 4.36
CA ARG A 100 -1.37 -3.55 4.25
C ARG A 100 -2.55 -4.52 4.16
N TYR A 101 -2.84 -4.99 2.96
CA TYR A 101 -3.94 -5.92 2.71
C TYR A 101 -3.67 -6.82 1.51
N VAL A 102 -4.35 -7.96 1.48
CA VAL A 102 -4.24 -8.95 0.40
C VAL A 102 -5.60 -9.59 0.16
N GLY A 103 -5.93 -9.85 -1.09
CA GLY A 103 -7.20 -10.48 -1.44
C GLY A 103 -7.29 -10.87 -2.90
N PHE A 104 -8.30 -11.68 -3.19
CA PHE A 104 -8.74 -11.96 -4.54
C PHE A 104 -9.69 -10.88 -4.99
N MET A 105 -9.35 -10.21 -6.07
CA MET A 105 -10.06 -9.08 -6.66
C MET A 105 -10.91 -9.57 -7.83
N TYR A 106 -12.14 -9.04 -7.90
CA TYR A 106 -13.06 -9.19 -9.03
C TYR A 106 -13.51 -7.80 -9.46
N GLU A 107 -13.39 -7.53 -10.75
CA GLU A 107 -13.85 -6.26 -11.33
C GLU A 107 -15.28 -6.39 -11.85
N THR A 108 -15.59 -7.55 -12.43
CA THR A 108 -16.91 -7.84 -13.02
C THR A 108 -17.59 -9.02 -12.33
N PRO A 109 -18.92 -9.07 -12.28
CA PRO A 109 -19.66 -10.19 -11.66
C PRO A 109 -19.47 -11.52 -12.37
N ASP A 110 -19.17 -11.48 -13.67
CA ASP A 110 -19.04 -12.65 -14.54
C ASP A 110 -17.65 -13.29 -14.48
N GLU A 111 -16.70 -12.65 -13.77
CA GLU A 111 -15.33 -13.12 -13.62
C GLU A 111 -15.27 -14.29 -12.64
N THR A 112 -15.00 -15.49 -13.16
CA THR A 112 -14.89 -16.71 -12.35
C THR A 112 -13.50 -16.89 -11.74
N GLU A 113 -12.46 -16.39 -12.40
CA GLU A 113 -11.08 -16.50 -11.92
C GLU A 113 -10.61 -15.19 -11.28
N PRO A 114 -10.32 -15.17 -9.97
CA PRO A 114 -9.89 -13.95 -9.31
C PRO A 114 -8.45 -13.54 -9.64
N THR A 115 -8.23 -12.24 -9.66
CA THR A 115 -6.87 -11.66 -9.68
C THR A 115 -6.33 -11.51 -8.25
N PHE A 116 -5.12 -11.99 -7.99
CA PHE A 116 -4.46 -11.81 -6.69
C PHE A 116 -3.90 -10.40 -6.56
N ASP A 117 -4.44 -9.60 -5.65
CA ASP A 117 -3.97 -8.24 -5.37
C ASP A 117 -3.47 -8.15 -3.92
N ALA A 118 -2.25 -7.64 -3.78
CA ALA A 118 -1.57 -7.45 -2.50
C ALA A 118 -1.01 -6.04 -2.43
N LYS A 119 -1.37 -5.29 -1.39
CA LYS A 119 -0.88 -3.93 -1.13
C LYS A 119 -0.01 -3.91 0.11
N ASP A 120 1.21 -3.40 -0.05
CA ASP A 120 2.23 -3.24 0.98
C ASP A 120 2.50 -4.50 1.83
N ILE A 121 2.28 -5.68 1.26
CA ILE A 121 2.65 -6.99 1.82
C ILE A 121 4.03 -7.39 1.31
N GLU A 122 4.73 -8.25 2.05
CA GLU A 122 6.06 -8.79 1.73
C GLU A 122 6.17 -9.39 0.32
N THR A 123 5.06 -9.75 -0.31
CA THR A 123 5.00 -10.24 -1.70
C THR A 123 5.36 -9.16 -2.72
N VAL A 124 4.98 -7.91 -2.49
CA VAL A 124 5.21 -6.79 -3.42
C VAL A 124 6.39 -5.92 -3.03
N ARG A 125 6.92 -6.10 -1.81
CA ARG A 125 8.08 -5.34 -1.35
C ARG A 125 9.37 -5.92 -1.93
N ARG A 126 10.28 -5.04 -2.33
CA ARG A 126 11.55 -5.41 -2.98
C ARG A 126 12.74 -5.50 -2.01
N ASP A 127 12.51 -5.24 -0.72
CA ASP A 127 13.52 -5.28 0.34
C ASP A 127 13.73 -6.68 0.93
N GLY A 128 12.75 -7.58 0.75
CA GLY A 128 12.83 -8.98 1.15
C GLY A 128 13.54 -9.87 0.12
N VAL A 129 13.58 -11.17 0.40
CA VAL A 129 14.11 -12.19 -0.53
C VAL A 129 13.03 -12.70 -1.48
N PRO A 130 13.34 -13.00 -2.75
CA PRO A 130 12.38 -13.58 -3.69
C PRO A 130 11.70 -14.85 -3.17
N ALA A 131 12.42 -15.70 -2.44
CA ALA A 131 11.88 -16.90 -1.80
C ALA A 131 10.71 -16.58 -0.86
N GLN A 132 10.85 -15.54 -0.04
CA GLN A 132 9.84 -15.11 0.92
C GLN A 132 8.59 -14.61 0.20
N ALA A 133 8.75 -13.77 -0.83
CA ALA A 133 7.62 -13.28 -1.61
C ALA A 133 6.82 -14.44 -2.23
N LYS A 134 7.50 -15.38 -2.89
CA LYS A 134 6.87 -16.58 -3.49
C LYS A 134 6.18 -17.47 -2.45
N MET A 135 6.83 -17.69 -1.30
CA MET A 135 6.27 -18.50 -0.22
C MET A 135 5.00 -17.86 0.36
N THR A 136 5.05 -16.57 0.69
CA THR A 136 3.91 -15.83 1.25
C THR A 136 2.73 -15.78 0.27
N GLU A 137 2.99 -15.51 -1.01
CA GLU A 137 1.96 -15.52 -2.05
C GLU A 137 1.28 -16.89 -2.16
N THR A 138 2.07 -17.97 -2.15
CA THR A 138 1.54 -19.34 -2.20
C THR A 138 0.71 -19.67 -0.97
N CYS A 139 1.14 -19.25 0.22
CA CYS A 139 0.37 -19.43 1.45
C CYS A 139 -1.01 -18.75 1.36
N PHE A 140 -1.06 -17.50 0.89
CA PHE A 140 -2.34 -16.80 0.72
C PHE A 140 -3.21 -17.45 -0.35
N LYS A 141 -2.63 -17.90 -1.47
CA LYS A 141 -3.39 -18.62 -2.52
C LYS A 141 -4.00 -19.93 -2.00
N ILE A 142 -3.26 -20.70 -1.20
CA ILE A 142 -3.80 -21.91 -0.55
C ILE A 142 -4.92 -21.51 0.41
N LEU A 143 -4.65 -20.54 1.31
CA LEU A 143 -5.63 -20.08 2.28
C LEU A 143 -6.94 -19.61 1.64
N PHE A 144 -6.86 -18.87 0.54
CA PHE A 144 -8.03 -18.31 -0.12
C PHE A 144 -8.82 -19.33 -0.93
N ARG A 145 -8.15 -20.36 -1.47
CA ARG A 145 -8.82 -21.40 -2.26
C ARG A 145 -9.40 -22.51 -1.39
N THR A 146 -8.68 -22.95 -0.36
CA THR A 146 -9.05 -24.13 0.43
C THR A 146 -9.58 -23.79 1.82
N GLN A 147 -9.34 -22.57 2.30
CA GLN A 147 -9.68 -22.13 3.66
C GLN A 147 -9.16 -23.07 4.77
N ASN A 148 -8.14 -23.87 4.45
CA ASN A 148 -7.61 -24.91 5.33
C ASN A 148 -6.21 -24.53 5.85
N LEU A 149 -6.13 -24.20 7.14
CA LEU A 149 -4.87 -23.86 7.80
C LEU A 149 -3.88 -25.02 7.87
N SER A 150 -4.36 -26.27 7.85
CA SER A 150 -3.49 -27.45 7.88
C SER A 150 -2.68 -27.58 6.60
N GLU A 151 -3.25 -27.24 5.44
CA GLU A 151 -2.54 -27.24 4.17
C GLU A 151 -1.47 -26.17 4.10
N VAL A 152 -1.78 -24.96 4.58
CA VAL A 152 -0.82 -23.86 4.70
C VAL A 152 0.34 -24.28 5.60
N LYS A 153 0.04 -24.88 6.76
CA LYS A 153 1.06 -25.39 7.71
C LYS A 153 1.95 -26.45 7.05
N ASN A 154 1.35 -27.41 6.34
CA ASN A 154 2.07 -28.45 5.62
C ASN A 154 2.97 -27.88 4.52
N TYR A 155 2.52 -26.86 3.79
CA TYR A 155 3.34 -26.15 2.81
C TYR A 155 4.55 -25.47 3.46
N CYS A 156 4.34 -24.73 4.56
CA CYS A 156 5.42 -24.08 5.31
C CYS A 156 6.47 -25.09 5.78
N TYR A 157 6.05 -26.21 6.40
CA TYR A 157 6.98 -27.26 6.83
C TYR A 157 7.77 -27.85 5.67
N LYS A 158 7.13 -28.11 4.53
CA LYS A 158 7.81 -28.61 3.33
C LYS A 158 8.88 -27.64 2.84
N MET A 159 8.57 -26.33 2.78
CA MET A 159 9.52 -25.31 2.33
C MET A 159 10.68 -25.14 3.31
N TRP A 160 10.40 -25.00 4.60
CA TRP A 160 11.46 -24.90 5.62
C TRP A 160 12.33 -26.16 5.67
N SER A 161 11.75 -27.34 5.52
CA SER A 161 12.52 -28.58 5.45
C SER A 161 13.43 -28.65 4.22
N LYS A 162 13.03 -28.07 3.09
CA LYS A 162 13.91 -27.96 1.89
C LYS A 162 15.06 -26.99 2.15
N ILE A 163 14.78 -25.86 2.80
CA ILE A 163 15.80 -24.86 3.18
C ILE A 163 16.82 -25.49 4.13
N LEU A 164 16.38 -26.16 5.20
CA LEU A 164 17.26 -26.81 6.18
C LEU A 164 18.11 -27.94 5.57
N ARG A 165 17.62 -28.61 4.53
CA ARG A 165 18.36 -29.64 3.79
C ARG A 165 19.22 -29.07 2.65
N ASN A 166 19.31 -27.75 2.54
CA ASN A 166 20.03 -27.03 1.48
C ASN A 166 19.60 -27.44 0.05
N ARG A 167 18.34 -27.83 -0.14
CA ARG A 167 17.75 -28.21 -1.44
C ARG A 167 16.96 -27.04 -2.04
N ILE A 168 17.61 -25.89 -2.14
CA ILE A 168 17.03 -24.63 -2.61
C ILE A 168 17.98 -23.93 -3.57
N SER A 169 17.43 -23.15 -4.50
CA SER A 169 18.24 -22.29 -5.37
C SER A 169 18.71 -21.08 -4.57
N LEU A 170 20.03 -20.86 -4.51
CA LEU A 170 20.61 -19.68 -3.87
C LEU A 170 20.13 -18.37 -4.50
N GLN A 171 19.74 -18.39 -5.79
CA GLN A 171 19.25 -17.21 -6.49
C GLN A 171 17.99 -16.61 -5.82
N ASP A 172 17.14 -17.44 -5.22
CA ASP A 172 15.92 -16.99 -4.55
C ASP A 172 16.19 -16.36 -3.16
N PHE A 173 17.42 -16.47 -2.65
CA PHE A 173 17.86 -15.94 -1.35
C PHE A 173 18.80 -14.75 -1.47
N ILE A 174 19.04 -14.26 -2.69
CA ILE A 174 19.87 -13.08 -2.93
C ILE A 174 19.09 -11.83 -2.53
N PHE A 175 19.69 -11.01 -1.65
CA PHE A 175 19.17 -9.70 -1.32
C PHE A 175 19.62 -8.66 -2.36
N ALA A 176 18.71 -7.78 -2.76
CA ALA A 176 19.00 -6.65 -3.63
C ALA A 176 18.61 -5.35 -2.92
N LYS A 177 19.60 -4.63 -2.39
CA LYS A 177 19.39 -3.34 -1.71
C LYS A 177 19.98 -2.20 -2.54
N GLU A 178 19.26 -1.09 -2.61
CA GLU A 178 19.79 0.14 -3.21
C GLU A 178 20.92 0.67 -2.35
N VAL A 179 22.03 0.99 -3.03
CA VAL A 179 23.23 1.55 -2.42
C VAL A 179 23.29 3.03 -2.78
N ARG A 180 23.33 3.90 -1.76
CA ARG A 180 23.52 5.34 -1.94
C ARG A 180 24.85 5.77 -1.32
N MET A 181 25.91 5.69 -2.10
CA MET A 181 27.25 6.09 -1.64
C MET A 181 27.23 7.56 -1.20
N GLY A 182 27.91 7.89 -0.10
CA GLY A 182 28.04 9.26 0.42
C GLY A 182 26.86 9.82 1.23
N THR A 183 25.71 9.13 1.35
CA THR A 183 24.57 9.59 2.17
C THR A 183 24.52 8.94 3.57
N TYR A 184 25.39 7.97 3.85
CA TYR A 184 25.38 7.24 5.11
C TYR A 184 26.32 7.91 6.12
N SER A 185 25.87 7.97 7.38
CA SER A 185 26.68 8.50 8.49
C SER A 185 27.80 7.53 8.84
N ASP A 186 29.01 8.03 9.01
CA ASP A 186 30.19 7.26 9.44
C ASP A 186 30.05 6.66 10.85
N LYS A 187 29.02 7.08 11.60
CA LYS A 187 28.75 6.60 12.97
C LYS A 187 28.05 5.23 13.02
N VAL A 188 27.50 4.75 11.91
CA VAL A 188 26.74 3.48 11.85
C VAL A 188 27.40 2.58 10.82
N PRO A 189 27.56 1.27 11.10
CA PRO A 189 28.06 0.33 10.11
C PRO A 189 27.26 0.47 8.80
N PRO A 190 27.96 0.61 7.65
CA PRO A 190 27.28 0.81 6.39
C PRO A 190 26.37 -0.39 6.10
N PRO A 191 25.19 -0.17 5.47
CA PRO A 191 24.32 -1.26 5.04
C PRO A 191 25.09 -2.33 4.27
N LEU A 192 24.71 -3.60 4.40
CA LEU A 192 25.38 -4.73 3.74
C LEU A 192 25.63 -4.50 2.24
N GLY A 193 24.69 -3.88 1.52
CA GLY A 193 24.88 -3.55 0.10
C GLY A 193 26.02 -2.57 -0.17
N VAL A 194 26.20 -1.56 0.71
CA VAL A 194 27.30 -0.58 0.65
C VAL A 194 28.62 -1.24 0.97
N ALA A 195 28.67 -2.12 1.97
CA ALA A 195 29.87 -2.86 2.32
C ALA A 195 30.33 -3.80 1.19
N VAL A 196 29.38 -4.45 0.50
CA VAL A 196 29.68 -5.28 -0.68
C VAL A 196 30.16 -4.43 -1.85
N ALA A 197 29.52 -3.29 -2.11
CA ALA A 197 29.95 -2.38 -3.17
C ALA A 197 31.35 -1.82 -2.91
N ALA A 198 31.64 -1.36 -1.68
CA ALA A 198 32.96 -0.89 -1.29
C ALA A 198 34.05 -1.97 -1.44
N ARG A 199 33.73 -3.24 -1.14
CA ARG A 199 34.65 -4.36 -1.40
C ARG A 199 34.91 -4.61 -2.88
N ARG A 200 33.93 -4.36 -3.76
CA ARG A 200 34.12 -4.49 -5.21
C ARG A 200 34.98 -3.37 -5.77
N ILE A 201 34.77 -2.14 -5.31
CA ILE A 201 35.62 -0.98 -5.67
C ILE A 201 37.09 -1.24 -5.27
N LEU A 202 37.34 -1.87 -4.13
CA LEU A 202 38.69 -2.27 -3.71
C LEU A 202 39.34 -3.33 -4.62
N GLN A 203 38.53 -4.12 -5.35
CA GLN A 203 39.02 -5.15 -6.27
C GLN A 203 39.17 -4.61 -7.70
N ASP A 204 38.24 -3.75 -8.13
CA ASP A 204 38.23 -3.07 -9.42
C ASP A 204 37.66 -1.65 -9.23
N GLU A 205 38.49 -0.64 -9.46
CA GLU A 205 38.11 0.78 -9.31
C GLU A 205 37.05 1.22 -10.33
N SER A 206 36.89 0.49 -11.45
CA SER A 206 35.86 0.79 -12.46
C SER A 206 34.46 0.29 -12.06
N ASP A 207 34.36 -0.50 -11.00
CA ASP A 207 33.12 -1.14 -10.54
C ASP A 207 32.34 -0.24 -9.54
N GLU A 208 32.50 1.08 -9.66
CA GLU A 208 31.82 2.07 -8.82
C GLU A 208 30.30 2.05 -9.06
N PRO A 209 29.48 1.88 -8.01
CA PRO A 209 28.04 1.79 -8.15
C PRO A 209 27.43 3.14 -8.50
N GLN A 210 26.57 3.19 -9.51
CA GLN A 210 25.82 4.40 -9.82
C GLN A 210 24.82 4.75 -8.70
N TYR A 211 24.47 6.03 -8.60
CA TYR A 211 23.52 6.49 -7.59
C TYR A 211 22.16 5.79 -7.77
N GLY A 212 21.72 5.04 -6.74
CA GLY A 212 20.46 4.29 -6.78
C GLY A 212 20.58 2.90 -7.42
N GLU A 213 21.79 2.48 -7.81
CA GLU A 213 22.05 1.13 -8.31
C GLU A 213 21.85 0.08 -7.21
N ARG A 214 21.38 -1.10 -7.62
CA ARG A 214 21.04 -2.21 -6.72
C ARG A 214 22.06 -3.31 -6.84
N HIS A 215 22.83 -3.50 -5.77
CA HIS A 215 23.79 -4.60 -5.72
C HIS A 215 23.15 -5.83 -5.11
N ARG A 216 23.30 -6.95 -5.83
CA ARG A 216 23.00 -8.28 -5.32
C ARG A 216 24.10 -8.66 -4.33
N ALA A 217 23.75 -8.72 -3.05
CA ALA A 217 24.61 -9.31 -2.03
C ALA A 217 24.59 -10.83 -2.23
N ARG A 218 25.67 -11.36 -2.83
CA ARG A 218 25.92 -12.80 -2.98
C ARG A 218 26.80 -13.27 -1.83
#